data_AF-A0A842R5T7-F1
#
_entry.id   AF-A0A842R5T7-F1
#
_cell.length_a   1.000
_cell.length_b   1.000
_cell.length_c   1.000
_cell.angle_alpha   90.00
_cell.angle_beta   90.00
_cell.angle_gamma   90.00
#
_symmetry.space_group_name_H-M   'P 1'
#
loop_
_entity.id
_entity.type
_entity.pdbx_description
1 polymer ?
#
loop_
_entity_poly.entity_id
_entity_poly.type
_entity_poly.pdbx_seq_one_letter_code
_entity_poly.pdbx_strand_id
1 'polypeptide(L)'
;MILDKIKAFFRDYWWFFYLLLTITVFFIDIQWGIVLALVFCGLIVGITLLKRMGKAKISKNLLGIDKISERELAGITGTYVEKVHAFLHDVSRNPDASGIAILVKGEYIYFSNKVIKKFKLKYKEGMGMKEIIASMEQIETRDEYKKILQRLEEFDELPERDKSTKE
;
A
#
# COMPACT_ATOMS: atom_id res chain seq x y z
N MET A 1 15.73 19.38 19.90
CA MET A 1 15.18 18.33 20.80
C MET A 1 13.91 18.74 21.54
N ILE A 2 13.90 19.79 22.38
CA ILE A 2 12.66 20.25 23.05
C ILE A 2 11.69 20.90 22.04
N LEU A 3 12.21 21.73 21.12
CA LEU A 3 11.40 22.35 20.07
C LEU A 3 10.72 21.34 19.13
N ASP A 4 11.39 20.22 18.82
CA ASP A 4 10.84 19.18 17.95
C ASP A 4 9.72 18.40 18.63
N LYS A 5 9.85 18.14 19.94
CA LYS A 5 8.77 17.54 20.75
C LYS A 5 7.58 18.48 20.87
N ILE A 6 7.81 19.79 21.02
CA ILE A 6 6.73 20.80 21.05
C ILE A 6 6.02 20.89 19.69
N LYS A 7 6.76 20.89 18.57
CA LYS A 7 6.17 20.86 17.22
C LYS A 7 5.36 19.58 16.96
N ALA A 8 5.85 18.43 17.39
CA ALA A 8 5.12 17.16 17.26
C ALA A 8 3.83 17.18 18.10
N PHE A 9 3.89 17.70 19.32
CA PHE A 9 2.72 17.88 20.17
C PHE A 9 1.68 18.81 19.52
N PHE A 10 2.08 20.00 19.05
CA PHE A 10 1.14 20.91 18.37
C PHE A 10 0.54 20.34 17.09
N ARG A 11 1.29 19.53 16.34
CA ARG A 11 0.78 18.85 15.14
C ARG A 11 -0.32 17.83 15.47
N ASP A 12 -0.14 17.06 16.53
CA ASP A 12 -1.04 15.96 16.87
C ASP A 12 -2.27 16.42 17.68
N TYR A 13 -2.20 17.60 18.33
CA TYR A 13 -3.30 18.21 19.10
C TYR A 13 -3.94 19.45 18.44
N TRP A 14 -3.60 19.79 17.19
CA TRP A 14 -4.16 20.95 16.51
C TRP A 14 -5.70 20.87 16.37
N TRP A 15 -6.23 19.66 16.22
CA TRP A 15 -7.67 19.42 16.17
C TRP A 15 -8.38 19.79 17.48
N PHE A 16 -7.71 19.64 18.63
CA PHE A 16 -8.26 19.99 19.94
C PHE A 16 -8.35 21.51 20.12
N PHE A 17 -7.32 22.25 19.71
CA PHE A 17 -7.36 23.72 19.70
C PHE A 17 -8.45 24.26 18.78
N TYR A 18 -8.64 23.65 17.61
CA TYR A 18 -9.69 24.05 16.68
C TYR A 18 -11.09 23.76 17.22
N LEU A 19 -11.28 22.61 17.88
CA LEU A 19 -12.54 22.25 18.55
C LEU A 19 -12.86 23.25 19.67
N LEU A 20 -11.87 23.58 20.51
CA LEU A 20 -12.00 24.56 21.58
C LEU A 20 -12.35 25.97 21.04
N LEU A 21 -11.71 26.38 19.94
CA LEU A 21 -12.01 27.65 19.25
C LEU A 21 -13.44 27.67 18.73
N THR A 22 -13.88 26.60 18.07
CA THR A 22 -15.24 26.47 17.53
C THR A 22 -16.27 26.58 18.65
N ILE A 23 -16.06 25.89 19.78
CA ILE A 23 -16.93 25.97 20.96
C ILE A 23 -16.97 27.40 21.52
N THR A 24 -15.81 28.05 21.65
CA THR A 24 -15.72 29.43 22.17
C THR A 24 -16.48 30.42 21.28
N VAL A 25 -16.33 30.30 19.96
CA VAL A 25 -17.05 31.16 18.99
C VAL A 25 -18.55 30.88 19.02
N PHE A 26 -18.98 29.63 19.22
CA PHE A 26 -20.39 29.25 19.34
C PHE A 26 -21.09 29.93 20.53
N PHE A 27 -20.36 30.18 21.61
CA PHE A 27 -20.88 30.91 22.78
C PHE A 27 -20.99 32.43 22.55
N ILE A 28 -20.25 32.99 21.59
CA ILE A 28 -20.26 34.42 21.26
C ILE A 28 -21.37 34.70 20.24
N ASP A 29 -21.41 33.93 19.14
CA ASP A 29 -22.40 34.06 18.09
C ASP A 29 -22.61 32.72 17.38
N ILE A 30 -23.85 32.23 17.47
CA ILE A 30 -24.25 30.92 16.94
C ILE A 30 -24.11 30.87 15.41
N GLN A 31 -24.33 31.98 14.69
CA GLN A 31 -24.27 32.00 13.23
C GLN A 31 -22.82 31.82 12.76
N TRP A 32 -21.87 32.50 13.39
CA TRP A 32 -20.45 32.36 13.09
C TRP A 32 -19.89 30.99 13.46
N GLY A 33 -20.37 30.41 14.58
CA GLY A 33 -20.02 29.04 14.96
C GLY A 33 -20.43 28.00 13.91
N ILE A 34 -21.62 28.13 13.33
CA ILE A 34 -22.10 27.24 12.26
C ILE A 34 -21.27 27.40 10.98
N VAL A 35 -20.95 28.62 10.56
CA VAL A 35 -20.12 28.88 9.37
C VAL A 35 -18.73 28.25 9.52
N LEU A 36 -18.09 28.42 10.68
CA LEU A 36 -16.79 27.81 10.98
C LEU A 36 -16.84 26.28 10.92
N ALA A 37 -17.87 25.67 11.51
CA ALA A 37 -18.05 24.22 11.47
C ALA A 37 -18.22 23.68 10.04
N LEU A 38 -18.98 24.38 9.18
CA LEU A 38 -19.15 24.00 7.78
C LEU A 38 -17.85 24.09 6.98
N VAL A 39 -17.07 25.15 7.18
CA VAL A 39 -15.75 25.29 6.54
C VAL A 39 -14.81 24.15 6.95
N PHE A 40 -14.82 23.77 8.23
CA PHE A 40 -13.99 22.66 8.72
C PHE A 40 -14.41 21.31 8.14
N CYS A 41 -15.71 21.02 8.12
CA CYS A 41 -16.24 19.83 7.47
C CYS A 41 -15.85 19.79 5.99
N GLY A 42 -15.96 20.92 5.29
CA GLY A 42 -15.52 21.03 3.89
C GLY A 42 -14.04 20.72 3.70
N LEU A 43 -13.17 21.22 4.59
CA LEU A 43 -11.73 20.93 4.57
C LEU A 43 -11.42 19.45 4.84
N ILE A 44 -12.05 18.83 5.83
CA ILE A 44 -11.86 17.40 6.14
C ILE A 44 -12.27 16.54 4.95
N VAL A 45 -13.46 16.81 4.39
CA VAL A 45 -13.96 16.08 3.23
C VAL A 45 -13.02 16.27 2.03
N GLY A 46 -12.58 17.52 1.77
CA GLY A 46 -11.62 17.83 0.70
C GLY A 46 -10.29 17.08 0.84
N ILE A 47 -9.68 17.07 2.02
CA ILE A 47 -8.44 16.34 2.29
C ILE A 47 -8.63 14.83 2.10
N THR A 48 -9.77 14.30 2.54
CA THR A 48 -10.09 12.88 2.43
C THR A 48 -10.28 12.46 0.96
N LEU A 49 -10.98 13.28 0.18
CA LEU A 49 -11.14 13.07 -1.27
C LEU A 49 -9.80 13.12 -2.00
N LEU A 50 -8.95 14.09 -1.71
CA LEU A 50 -7.60 14.19 -2.30
C LEU A 50 -6.74 12.96 -1.99
N LYS A 51 -6.78 12.44 -0.75
CA LYS A 51 -6.09 11.20 -0.39
C LYS A 51 -6.59 10.01 -1.22
N ARG A 52 -7.90 9.92 -1.46
CA ARG A 52 -8.51 8.84 -2.24
C ARG A 52 -8.12 8.89 -3.72
N MET A 53 -8.04 10.09 -4.30
CA MET A 53 -7.60 10.28 -5.69
C MET A 53 -6.13 9.88 -5.90
N GLY A 54 -5.25 10.13 -4.92
CA GLY A 54 -3.86 9.71 -4.97
C GLY A 54 -3.69 8.19 -5.07
N LYS A 55 -4.45 7.42 -4.27
CA LYS A 55 -4.46 5.95 -4.36
C LYS A 55 -4.93 5.46 -5.74
N ALA A 56 -5.96 6.09 -6.30
CA ALA A 56 -6.49 5.74 -7.62
C ALA A 56 -5.48 5.97 -8.76
N LYS A 57 -4.62 6.99 -8.66
CA LYS A 57 -3.56 7.25 -9.66
C LYS A 57 -2.50 6.15 -9.64
N ILE A 58 -2.06 5.73 -8.45
CA ILE A 58 -1.05 4.66 -8.30
C ILE A 58 -1.62 3.33 -8.77
N SER A 59 -2.84 2.97 -8.35
CA SER A 59 -3.46 1.71 -8.74
C SER A 59 -3.71 1.61 -10.26
N LYS A 60 -4.11 2.71 -10.92
CA LYS A 60 -4.27 2.72 -12.37
C LYS A 60 -2.96 2.45 -13.12
N ASN A 61 -1.84 2.96 -12.61
CA ASN A 61 -0.52 2.73 -13.20
C ASN A 61 0.02 1.31 -12.94
N LEU A 62 -0.50 0.62 -11.93
CA LEU A 62 -0.18 -0.79 -11.66
C LEU A 62 -0.92 -1.76 -12.60
N LEU A 63 -1.98 -1.30 -13.27
CA LEU A 63 -2.72 -2.12 -14.23
C LEU A 63 -1.86 -2.35 -15.48
N GLY A 64 -1.35 -3.58 -15.62
CA GLY A 64 -0.63 -4.03 -16.81
C GLY A 64 0.89 -4.12 -16.65
N ILE A 65 1.45 -3.74 -15.51
CA ILE A 65 2.87 -3.94 -15.21
C ILE A 65 3.03 -5.27 -14.48
N ASP A 66 3.91 -6.16 -14.96
CA ASP A 66 4.07 -7.51 -14.42
C ASP A 66 4.83 -7.50 -13.06
N LYS A 67 5.91 -6.71 -12.95
CA LYS A 67 6.71 -6.50 -11.73
C LYS A 67 7.14 -5.03 -11.68
N ILE A 68 7.09 -4.43 -10.50
CA ILE A 68 7.64 -3.08 -10.31
C ILE A 68 8.18 -2.88 -8.89
N SER A 69 9.34 -2.23 -8.79
CA SER A 69 9.90 -1.80 -7.52
C SER A 69 9.29 -0.49 -7.02
N GLU A 70 9.38 -0.25 -5.72
CA GLU A 70 8.93 1.00 -5.08
C GLU A 70 9.49 2.26 -5.76
N ARG A 71 10.78 2.26 -6.12
CA ARG A 71 11.46 3.41 -6.75
C ARG A 71 10.98 3.65 -8.17
N GLU A 72 10.83 2.59 -8.95
CA GLU A 72 10.32 2.68 -10.32
C GLU A 72 8.87 3.17 -10.34
N LEU A 73 8.05 2.67 -9.42
CA LEU A 73 6.66 3.10 -9.28
C LEU A 73 6.56 4.56 -8.86
N ALA A 74 7.44 5.03 -7.97
CA ALA A 74 7.57 6.45 -7.63
C ALA A 74 7.93 7.31 -8.86
N GLY A 75 8.88 6.84 -9.67
CA GLY A 75 9.28 7.49 -10.93
C GLY A 75 8.13 7.61 -11.93
N ILE A 76 7.41 6.51 -12.20
CA ILE A 76 6.30 6.49 -13.16
C ILE A 76 5.11 7.34 -12.69
N THR A 77 4.82 7.31 -11.39
CA THR A 77 3.66 8.04 -10.83
C THR A 77 3.94 9.53 -10.58
N GLY A 78 5.22 9.92 -10.57
CA GLY A 78 5.66 11.25 -10.13
C GLY A 78 5.33 11.50 -8.66
N THR A 79 5.27 10.44 -7.84
CA THR A 79 4.87 10.51 -6.43
C THR A 79 6.07 10.22 -5.53
N TYR A 80 6.08 10.83 -4.34
CA TYR A 80 7.11 10.57 -3.33
C TYR A 80 7.20 9.09 -2.95
N VAL A 81 8.43 8.59 -2.85
CA VAL A 81 8.76 7.20 -2.48
C VAL A 81 8.03 6.80 -1.19
N GLU A 82 8.01 7.65 -0.16
CA GLU A 82 7.31 7.37 1.11
C GLU A 82 5.80 7.09 0.95
N LYS A 83 5.13 7.77 0.01
CA LYS A 83 3.70 7.54 -0.25
C LYS A 83 3.49 6.21 -1.00
N VAL A 84 4.42 5.88 -1.90
CA VAL A 84 4.43 4.59 -2.60
C VAL A 84 4.74 3.46 -1.62
N HIS A 85 5.68 3.66 -0.70
CA HIS A 85 5.99 2.75 0.40
C HIS A 85 4.75 2.43 1.23
N ALA A 86 4.06 3.48 1.71
CA ALA A 86 2.85 3.33 2.51
C ALA A 86 1.75 2.59 1.73
N PHE A 87 1.63 2.86 0.43
CA PHE A 87 0.69 2.17 -0.44
C PHE A 87 1.05 0.68 -0.62
N LEU A 88 2.28 0.35 -0.96
CA LEU A 88 2.73 -1.03 -1.15
C LEU A 88 2.72 -1.83 0.15
N HIS A 89 3.01 -1.18 1.28
CA HIS A 89 2.85 -1.78 2.59
C HIS A 89 1.38 -2.11 2.89
N ASP A 90 0.43 -1.24 2.55
CA ASP A 90 -1.02 -1.51 2.66
C ASP A 90 -1.41 -2.71 1.79
N VAL A 91 -0.97 -2.74 0.53
CA VAL A 91 -1.17 -3.87 -0.40
C VAL A 91 -0.52 -5.16 0.11
N SER A 92 0.65 -5.07 0.76
CA SER A 92 1.31 -6.25 1.32
C SER A 92 0.51 -6.88 2.45
N ARG A 93 -0.27 -6.09 3.20
CA ARG A 93 -1.10 -6.56 4.32
C ARG A 93 -2.46 -7.06 3.86
N ASN A 94 -3.02 -6.40 2.85
CA ASN A 94 -4.31 -6.72 2.25
C ASN A 94 -4.10 -6.81 0.73
N PRO A 95 -3.68 -7.98 0.22
CA PRO A 95 -3.54 -8.18 -1.21
C PRO A 95 -4.88 -7.88 -1.87
N ASP A 96 -4.84 -7.12 -2.96
CA ASP A 96 -6.03 -6.77 -3.72
C ASP A 96 -6.12 -7.65 -4.97
N ALA A 97 -7.21 -7.51 -5.73
CA ALA A 97 -7.38 -8.24 -6.98
C ALA A 97 -6.31 -7.91 -8.03
N SER A 98 -5.54 -6.83 -7.85
CA SER A 98 -4.54 -6.38 -8.81
C SER A 98 -3.19 -7.08 -8.63
N GLY A 99 -2.82 -7.49 -7.40
CA GLY A 99 -1.57 -8.20 -7.16
C GLY A 99 -1.16 -8.32 -5.69
N ILE A 100 0.10 -8.69 -5.48
CA ILE A 100 0.72 -8.88 -4.16
C ILE A 100 1.99 -8.04 -4.08
N ALA A 101 2.20 -7.37 -2.95
CA ALA A 101 3.45 -6.69 -2.63
C ALA A 101 4.25 -7.49 -1.60
N ILE A 102 5.55 -7.67 -1.86
CA ILE A 102 6.49 -8.33 -0.95
C ILE A 102 7.62 -7.39 -0.56
N LEU A 103 8.20 -7.57 0.63
CA LEU A 103 9.36 -6.82 1.08
C LEU A 103 10.63 -7.65 0.84
N VAL A 104 11.54 -7.13 0.02
CA VAL A 104 12.83 -7.76 -0.31
C VAL A 104 13.94 -6.73 -0.09
N LYS A 105 14.93 -7.08 0.75
CA LYS A 105 16.09 -6.22 1.06
C LYS A 105 15.73 -4.78 1.50
N GLY A 106 14.58 -4.60 2.16
CA GLY A 106 14.12 -3.30 2.65
C GLY A 106 13.31 -2.48 1.65
N GLU A 107 13.06 -2.99 0.44
CA GLU A 107 12.24 -2.33 -0.57
C GLU A 107 11.02 -3.18 -0.92
N TYR A 108 9.87 -2.53 -1.14
CA TYR A 108 8.69 -3.23 -1.62
C TYR A 108 8.77 -3.49 -3.12
N ILE A 109 8.45 -4.71 -3.51
CA ILE A 109 8.30 -5.14 -4.90
C ILE A 109 6.86 -5.61 -5.08
N TYR A 110 6.19 -5.05 -6.07
CA TYR A 110 4.85 -5.43 -6.45
C TYR A 110 4.87 -6.43 -7.60
N PHE A 111 4.08 -7.49 -7.48
CA PHE A 111 3.84 -8.51 -8.49
C PHE A 111 2.37 -8.50 -8.89
N SER A 112 2.10 -8.39 -10.18
CA SER A 112 0.71 -8.40 -10.65
C SER A 112 0.06 -9.77 -10.49
N ASN A 113 -1.28 -9.77 -10.43
CA ASN A 113 -2.06 -10.99 -10.38
C ASN A 113 -1.77 -11.93 -11.58
N LYS A 114 -1.38 -11.39 -12.74
CA LYS A 114 -0.95 -12.20 -13.90
C LYS A 114 0.31 -13.01 -13.58
N VAL A 115 1.30 -12.40 -12.92
CA VAL A 115 2.52 -13.10 -12.49
C VAL A 115 2.20 -14.11 -11.39
N ILE A 116 1.38 -13.72 -10.41
CA ILE A 116 0.98 -14.61 -9.31
C ILE A 116 0.21 -15.84 -9.83
N LYS A 117 -0.70 -15.67 -10.81
CA LYS A 117 -1.39 -16.81 -11.46
C LYS A 117 -0.42 -17.74 -12.17
N LYS A 118 0.55 -17.20 -12.91
CA LYS A 118 1.60 -18.02 -13.54
C LYS A 118 2.42 -18.77 -12.49
N PHE A 119 2.78 -18.11 -11.40
CA PHE A 119 3.48 -18.73 -10.29
C PHE A 119 2.68 -19.90 -9.69
N LYS A 120 1.41 -19.67 -9.36
CA LYS A 120 0.49 -20.69 -8.82
C LYS A 120 0.37 -21.88 -9.76
N LEU A 121 0.27 -21.64 -11.07
CA LEU A 121 0.19 -22.70 -12.08
C LEU A 121 1.44 -23.58 -12.08
N LYS A 122 2.64 -22.97 -12.15
CA LYS A 122 3.90 -23.72 -12.14
C LYS A 122 4.13 -24.45 -10.83
N TYR A 123 3.76 -23.82 -9.72
CA TYR A 123 3.80 -24.46 -8.40
C TYR A 123 2.89 -25.69 -8.35
N LYS A 124 1.67 -25.56 -8.86
CA LYS A 124 0.69 -26.66 -8.95
C LYS A 124 1.18 -27.80 -9.84
N GLU A 125 1.88 -27.50 -10.93
CA GLU A 125 2.54 -28.49 -11.81
C GLU A 125 3.67 -29.27 -11.12
N GLY A 126 4.05 -28.89 -9.90
CA GLY A 126 5.08 -29.55 -9.10
C GLY A 126 6.47 -28.96 -9.28
N MET A 127 6.61 -27.83 -9.99
CA MET A 127 7.92 -27.25 -10.26
C MET A 127 8.62 -26.81 -8.97
N GLY A 128 9.92 -27.12 -8.89
CA GLY A 128 10.78 -26.69 -7.80
C GLY A 128 11.16 -25.20 -7.89
N MET A 129 11.69 -24.64 -6.80
CA MET A 129 12.15 -23.24 -6.75
C MET A 129 13.07 -22.87 -7.92
N LYS A 130 14.08 -23.71 -8.22
CA LYS A 130 15.04 -23.43 -9.29
C LYS A 130 14.37 -23.39 -10.68
N GLU A 131 13.40 -24.27 -10.91
CA GLU A 131 12.68 -24.36 -12.18
C GLU A 131 11.72 -23.19 -12.36
N ILE A 132 11.05 -22.77 -11.29
CA ILE A 132 10.17 -21.59 -11.30
C ILE A 132 10.99 -20.32 -11.58
N ILE A 133 12.12 -20.14 -10.92
CA ILE A 133 13.03 -19.00 -11.16
C ILE A 133 13.58 -19.04 -12.60
N ALA A 134 13.99 -20.20 -13.09
CA ALA A 134 14.53 -20.34 -14.45
C ALA A 134 13.49 -20.08 -15.54
N SER A 135 12.20 -20.34 -15.26
CA SER A 135 11.13 -20.24 -16.24
C SER A 135 10.30 -18.96 -16.13
N MET A 136 10.48 -18.15 -15.08
CA MET A 136 9.80 -16.88 -14.87
C MET A 136 10.81 -15.74 -14.83
N GLU A 137 10.88 -14.94 -15.89
CA GLU A 137 11.76 -13.76 -15.96
C GLU A 137 11.47 -12.74 -14.84
N GLN A 138 10.24 -12.70 -14.32
CA GLN A 138 9.83 -11.75 -13.29
C GLN A 138 10.36 -12.12 -11.89
N ILE A 139 10.61 -13.41 -11.62
CA ILE A 139 11.07 -13.87 -10.29
C ILE A 139 12.52 -14.27 -10.43
N GLU A 140 13.41 -13.37 -10.03
CA GLU A 140 14.84 -13.48 -10.29
C GLU A 140 15.58 -14.12 -9.12
N THR A 141 15.06 -13.94 -7.90
CA THR A 141 15.77 -14.33 -6.69
C THR A 141 15.04 -15.38 -5.87
N ARG A 142 15.81 -16.16 -5.11
CA ARG A 142 15.28 -17.11 -4.13
C ARG A 142 14.48 -16.42 -3.04
N ASP A 143 14.86 -15.20 -2.65
CA ASP A 143 14.17 -14.43 -1.63
C ASP A 143 12.79 -14.00 -2.12
N GLU A 144 12.68 -13.52 -3.37
CA GLU A 144 11.39 -13.22 -4.00
C GLU A 144 10.50 -14.46 -4.03
N TYR A 145 11.02 -15.61 -4.49
CA TYR A 145 10.28 -16.88 -4.50
C TYR A 145 9.72 -17.23 -3.12
N LYS A 146 10.58 -17.23 -2.08
CA LYS A 146 10.18 -17.59 -0.72
C LYS A 146 9.13 -16.64 -0.16
N LYS A 147 9.27 -15.33 -0.44
CA LYS A 147 8.32 -14.32 0.03
C LYS A 147 6.97 -14.39 -0.68
N ILE A 148 6.96 -14.68 -1.98
CA ILE A 148 5.71 -14.95 -2.71
C ILE A 148 5.03 -16.19 -2.13
N LEU A 149 5.77 -17.28 -1.95
CA LEU A 149 5.24 -18.52 -1.39
C LEU A 149 4.65 -18.29 0.01
N GLN A 150 5.43 -17.70 0.91
CA GLN A 150 5.00 -17.36 2.26
C GLN A 150 3.72 -16.53 2.25
N ARG A 151 3.61 -15.52 1.36
CA ARG A 151 2.39 -14.72 1.28
C ARG A 151 1.20 -15.51 0.76
N LEU A 152 1.39 -16.36 -0.24
CA LEU A 152 0.29 -17.19 -0.74
C LEU A 152 -0.19 -18.19 0.32
N GLU A 153 0.70 -18.71 1.18
CA GLU A 153 0.33 -19.54 2.33
C GLU A 153 -0.46 -18.74 3.38
N GLU A 154 0.02 -17.55 3.74
CA GLU A 154 -0.64 -16.70 4.75
C GLU A 154 -2.06 -16.27 4.35
N PHE A 155 -2.36 -16.20 3.06
CA PHE A 155 -3.69 -15.85 2.54
C PHE A 155 -4.52 -17.07 2.07
N ASP A 156 -4.09 -18.30 2.37
CA ASP A 156 -4.74 -19.55 1.94
C ASP A 156 -5.01 -19.59 0.41
N GLU A 157 -4.08 -18.99 -0.33
CA GLU A 157 -4.17 -18.77 -1.76
C GLU A 157 -3.20 -19.68 -2.56
N LEU A 158 -2.41 -20.48 -1.84
CA LEU A 158 -1.46 -21.42 -2.42
C LEU A 158 -2.18 -22.71 -2.84
N PRO A 159 -2.13 -23.11 -4.12
CA PRO A 159 -2.77 -24.34 -4.56
C PRO A 159 -2.02 -25.58 -4.05
N GLU A 160 -2.77 -26.65 -3.80
CA GLU A 160 -2.19 -27.99 -3.65
C GLU A 160 -1.43 -28.39 -4.93
N ARG A 161 -0.34 -29.16 -4.76
CA ARG A 161 0.46 -29.63 -5.88
C ARG A 161 -0.17 -30.87 -6.50
N ASP A 162 -0.32 -30.86 -7.82
CA ASP A 162 -0.82 -32.02 -8.59
C ASP A 162 0.24 -33.12 -8.69
N LYS A 163 1.52 -32.74 -8.68
CA LYS A 163 2.65 -33.66 -8.63
C LYS A 163 3.56 -33.25 -7.47
N SER A 164 3.52 -34.02 -6.39
CA SER A 164 4.52 -33.91 -5.34
C SER A 164 5.81 -34.52 -5.87
N THR A 165 6.77 -33.66 -6.24
CA THR A 165 8.14 -34.08 -6.50
C THR A 165 8.65 -34.65 -5.18
N LYS A 166 8.61 -35.98 -5.06
CA LYS A 166 9.34 -36.71 -4.02
C LYS A 166 10.81 -36.34 -4.22
N GLU A 167 11.34 -35.50 -3.33
CA GLU A 167 12.77 -35.60 -3.00
C GLU A 167 13.05 -36.99 -2.41
#